data_AF-A0A397HYL9-F1
#
_entry.id   AF-A0A397HYL9-F1
#
_cell.length_a   1.000
_cell.length_b   1.000
_cell.length_c   1.000
_cell.angle_alpha   90.00
_cell.angle_beta   90.00
_cell.angle_gamma   90.00
#
_symmetry.space_group_name_H-M   'P 1'
#
loop_
_entity.id
_entity.type
_entity.pdbx_description
1 polymer ?
#
loop_
_entity_poly.entity_id
_entity_poly.type
_entity_poly.pdbx_seq_one_letter_code
_entity_poly.pdbx_strand_id
1 'polypeptide(L)'
;MANCRNGIAGQTKAAIVNYIVGSGGVDFNGLNEMFLFRSPLAISRSQYGFPLWTHHQAGVADVCLSICRINKLSANGQIDYEVFDYPFVQIL
;
A
#
# COMPACT_ATOMS: atom_id res chain seq x y z
N MET A 1 -18.89 -10.29 7.29
CA MET A 1 -19.49 -9.36 6.31
C MET A 1 -18.95 -9.65 4.91
N ALA A 2 -19.76 -9.48 3.86
CA ALA A 2 -19.27 -9.50 2.48
C ALA A 2 -18.26 -8.35 2.26
N ASN A 3 -17.24 -8.57 1.41
CA ASN A 3 -16.23 -7.58 1.02
C ASN A 3 -15.35 -7.00 2.15
N CYS A 4 -15.39 -7.60 3.34
CA CYS A 4 -14.49 -7.28 4.44
C CYS A 4 -13.48 -8.42 4.60
N ARG A 5 -12.19 -8.09 4.64
CA ARG A 5 -11.15 -9.05 5.01
C ARG A 5 -11.41 -9.57 6.42
N ASN A 6 -11.15 -10.87 6.63
CA ASN A 6 -11.44 -11.60 7.86
C ASN A 6 -12.92 -11.57 8.31
N GLY A 7 -13.84 -11.08 7.48
CA GLY A 7 -15.23 -10.85 7.87
C GLY A 7 -15.43 -9.71 8.87
N ILE A 8 -14.38 -8.94 9.21
CA ILE A 8 -14.38 -7.89 10.24
C ILE A 8 -14.77 -6.54 9.64
N ALA A 9 -15.74 -5.87 10.25
CA ALA A 9 -16.19 -4.55 9.82
C ALA A 9 -15.01 -3.55 9.77
N GLY A 10 -14.89 -2.81 8.67
CA GLY A 10 -13.83 -1.81 8.47
C GLY A 10 -12.57 -2.33 7.77
N GLN A 11 -12.37 -3.65 7.64
CA GLN A 11 -11.26 -4.21 6.86
C GLN A 11 -11.59 -4.26 5.37
N THR A 12 -11.77 -3.10 4.75
CA THR A 12 -12.27 -2.96 3.36
C THR A 12 -11.21 -2.34 2.44
N LYS A 13 -11.39 -2.47 1.12
CA LYS A 13 -10.57 -1.74 0.12
C LYS A 13 -10.58 -0.23 0.40
N ALA A 14 -11.75 0.33 0.72
CA ALA A 14 -11.88 1.76 1.02
C ALA A 14 -11.05 2.18 2.24
N ALA A 15 -10.92 1.31 3.26
CA ALA A 15 -10.10 1.62 4.44
C ALA A 15 -8.61 1.73 4.10
N ILE A 16 -8.10 0.88 3.19
CA ILE A 16 -6.72 0.94 2.71
C ILE A 16 -6.49 2.22 1.89
N VAL A 17 -7.40 2.52 0.97
CA VAL A 17 -7.32 3.75 0.16
C VAL A 17 -7.31 4.98 1.06
N ASN A 18 -8.24 5.07 2.01
CA ASN A 18 -8.33 6.17 2.96
C ASN A 18 -7.07 6.29 3.83
N TYR A 19 -6.46 5.17 4.20
CA TYR A 19 -5.19 5.15 4.92
C TYR A 19 -4.04 5.75 4.09
N ILE A 20 -3.90 5.34 2.83
CA ILE A 20 -2.86 5.85 1.92
C ILE A 20 -3.07 7.35 1.65
N VAL A 21 -4.31 7.77 1.37
CA VAL A 21 -4.66 9.18 1.15
C VAL A 21 -4.43 10.02 2.40
N GLY A 22 -4.84 9.51 3.58
CA GLY A 22 -4.61 10.16 4.87
C GLY A 22 -3.13 10.28 5.23
N SER A 23 -2.28 9.41 4.67
CA SER A 23 -0.82 9.46 4.81
C SER A 23 -0.14 10.45 3.84
N GLY A 24 -0.93 11.12 2.98
CA GLY A 24 -0.46 12.13 2.03
C GLY A 24 -0.33 11.63 0.58
N GLY A 25 -0.84 10.44 0.29
CA GLY A 25 -0.92 9.90 -1.07
C GLY A 25 -2.06 10.55 -1.88
N VAL A 26 -1.85 10.73 -3.18
CA VAL A 26 -2.87 11.17 -4.12
C VAL A 26 -3.13 10.05 -5.09
N ASP A 27 -4.37 9.56 -5.15
CA ASP A 27 -4.78 8.52 -6.11
C ASP A 27 -4.63 9.07 -7.54
N PHE A 28 -3.72 8.47 -8.30
CA PHE A 28 -3.51 8.82 -9.68
C PHE A 28 -4.59 8.16 -10.53
N ASN A 29 -5.33 8.97 -11.27
CA ASN A 29 -6.38 8.52 -12.19
C ASN A 29 -7.62 7.88 -11.53
N GLY A 30 -7.74 7.90 -10.19
CA GLY A 30 -8.94 7.46 -9.48
C GLY A 30 -9.18 5.95 -9.49
N LEU A 31 -8.19 5.16 -9.90
CA LEU A 31 -8.31 3.69 -10.04
C LEU A 31 -7.93 2.95 -8.75
N ASN A 32 -7.31 3.64 -7.78
CA ASN A 32 -6.76 3.07 -6.54
C ASN A 32 -5.63 2.05 -6.79
N GLU A 33 -4.85 2.27 -7.84
CA GLU A 33 -3.74 1.39 -8.25
C GLU A 33 -2.37 2.08 -8.08
N MET A 34 -2.31 3.40 -8.29
CA MET A 34 -1.08 4.17 -8.15
C MET A 34 -1.34 5.41 -7.30
N PHE A 35 -0.50 5.62 -6.28
CA PHE A 35 -0.59 6.78 -5.40
C PHE A 35 0.68 7.61 -5.46
N LEU A 36 0.53 8.89 -5.78
CA LEU A 36 1.62 9.85 -5.84
C LEU A 36 1.83 10.50 -4.49
N PHE A 37 3.08 10.59 -4.06
CA PHE A 37 3.47 11.26 -2.82
C PHE A 37 4.41 12.42 -3.11
N ARG A 38 4.24 13.53 -2.39
CA ARG A 38 5.05 14.74 -2.57
C ARG A 38 6.38 14.73 -1.83
N SER A 39 6.58 13.81 -0.88
CA SER A 39 7.83 13.71 -0.14
C SER A 39 8.17 12.25 0.19
N PRO A 40 9.47 11.89 0.22
CA PRO A 40 9.90 10.57 0.66
C PRO A 40 9.42 10.23 2.08
N LEU A 41 9.36 11.22 2.97
CA LEU A 41 8.90 11.03 4.35
C LEU A 41 7.42 10.58 4.41
N ALA A 42 6.55 11.12 3.56
CA ALA A 42 5.14 10.72 3.52
C ALA A 42 4.99 9.28 3.02
N ILE A 43 5.79 8.89 2.02
CA ILE A 43 5.86 7.50 1.54
C ILE A 43 6.28 6.58 2.68
N SER A 44 7.38 6.87 3.36
CA SER A 44 7.87 6.02 4.45
C SER A 44 6.86 5.88 5.58
N ARG A 45 6.18 6.96 5.98
CA ARG A 45 5.11 6.90 7.00
C ARG A 45 3.95 6.02 6.56
N SER A 46 3.53 6.14 5.31
CA SER A 46 2.48 5.29 4.73
C SER A 46 2.93 3.82 4.69
N GLN A 47 4.19 3.55 4.35
CA GLN A 47 4.72 2.19 4.27
C GLN A 47 4.77 1.51 5.64
N TYR A 48 5.41 2.14 6.62
CA TYR A 48 5.61 1.55 7.94
C TYR A 48 4.35 1.53 8.82
N GLY A 49 3.33 2.33 8.49
CA GLY A 49 2.09 2.40 9.25
C GLY A 49 0.94 1.58 8.66
N PHE A 50 1.19 0.74 7.64
CA PHE A 50 0.13 -0.04 7.01
C PHE A 50 -0.65 -0.83 8.08
N PRO A 51 -1.99 -0.88 8.00
CA PRO A 51 -2.77 -1.59 9.02
C PRO A 51 -2.39 -3.08 9.06
N LEU A 52 -2.08 -3.61 10.24
CA LEU A 52 -1.61 -5.01 10.40
C LEU A 52 -2.49 -6.06 9.71
N TRP A 53 -3.80 -5.82 9.64
CA TRP A 53 -4.73 -6.74 8.99
C TRP A 53 -4.53 -6.86 7.48
N THR A 54 -3.78 -5.95 6.84
CA THR A 54 -3.44 -6.02 5.40
C THR A 54 -2.25 -6.94 5.12
N HIS A 55 -1.51 -7.34 6.16
CA HIS A 55 -0.37 -8.25 6.03
C HIS A 55 -0.84 -9.67 5.70
N HIS A 56 0.02 -10.42 5.03
CA HIS A 56 -0.17 -11.82 4.69
C HIS A 56 -0.58 -12.64 5.92
N GLN A 57 -1.57 -13.51 5.74
CA GLN A 57 -2.14 -14.35 6.77
C GLN A 57 -2.38 -15.75 6.18
N ALA A 58 -1.86 -16.77 6.86
CA ALA A 58 -2.02 -18.15 6.40
C ALA A 58 -3.51 -18.52 6.25
N GLY A 59 -3.89 -19.04 5.09
CA GLY A 59 -5.27 -19.43 4.80
C GLY A 59 -6.22 -18.28 4.48
N VAL A 60 -5.74 -17.03 4.39
CA VAL A 60 -6.53 -15.86 4.00
C VAL A 60 -5.96 -15.29 2.69
N ALA A 61 -6.83 -15.03 1.71
CA ALA A 61 -6.41 -14.43 0.44
C ALA A 61 -5.77 -13.05 0.66
N ASP A 62 -4.66 -12.75 -0.03
CA ASP A 62 -3.91 -11.50 0.12
C ASP A 62 -4.67 -10.25 -0.36
N VAL A 63 -4.35 -9.09 0.23
CA VAL A 63 -4.98 -7.81 -0.11
C VAL A 63 -4.54 -7.32 -1.50
N CYS A 64 -3.28 -7.55 -1.82
CA CYS A 64 -2.62 -7.23 -3.07
C CYS A 64 -1.58 -8.33 -3.35
N LEU A 65 -1.09 -8.44 -4.59
CA LEU A 65 -0.08 -9.44 -4.97
C LEU A 65 1.34 -8.89 -4.98
N SER A 66 1.49 -7.58 -5.17
CA SER A 66 2.75 -6.85 -5.05
C SER A 66 2.46 -5.39 -4.75
N ILE A 67 3.34 -4.74 -4.00
CA ILE A 67 3.42 -3.29 -3.89
C ILE A 67 4.83 -2.91 -4.31
N CYS A 68 4.97 -1.91 -5.17
CA CYS A 68 6.26 -1.33 -5.51
C CYS A 68 6.26 0.18 -5.27
N ARG A 69 7.40 0.71 -4.88
CA ARG A 69 7.64 2.15 -4.84
C ARG A 69 8.48 2.51 -6.05
N ILE A 70 7.94 3.42 -6.86
CA ILE A 70 8.63 3.95 -8.03
C ILE A 70 9.38 5.22 -7.59
N ASN A 71 10.70 5.20 -7.73
CA ASN A 71 11.58 6.34 -7.47
C ASN A 71 12.00 6.97 -8.81
N LYS A 72 11.68 8.25 -8.99
CA LYS A 72 12.21 9.02 -10.11
C LYS A 72 13.63 9.50 -9.77
N LEU A 73 14.65 8.92 -10.39
CA LEU A 73 16.03 9.37 -10.22
C LEU A 73 16.34 10.50 -11.22
N SER A 74 16.72 11.68 -10.71
CA SER A 74 17.08 12.81 -11.56
C SER A 74 18.59 12.86 -11.85
N ALA A 75 18.92 12.52 -13.09
CA ALA A 75 20.00 13.09 -13.90
C ALA A 75 19.78 12.69 -15.38
N ASN A 76 19.31 11.44 -15.61
CA ASN A 76 19.09 10.87 -16.95
C ASN A 76 17.66 10.32 -17.18
N GLY A 77 16.70 10.64 -16.30
CA GLY A 77 15.32 10.16 -16.43
C GLY A 77 15.12 8.67 -16.14
N GLN A 78 16.09 8.02 -15.48
CA GLN A 78 15.94 6.62 -15.07
C GLN A 78 14.84 6.49 -14.00
N ILE A 79 13.97 5.52 -14.22
CA ILE A 79 12.97 5.08 -13.26
C ILE A 79 13.58 3.92 -12.51
N ASP A 80 13.73 4.08 -11.21
CA ASP A 80 14.06 3.00 -10.30
C ASP A 80 12.79 2.53 -9.58
N TYR A 81 12.73 1.26 -9.22
CA TYR A 81 11.62 0.75 -8.42
C TYR A 81 12.14 -0.24 -7.38
N GLU A 82 11.57 -0.16 -6.20
CA GLU A 82 11.82 -1.11 -5.12
C GLU A 82 10.51 -1.86 -4.81
N VAL A 83 10.60 -3.18 -4.65
CA VAL A 83 9.45 -3.98 -4.19
C VAL A 83 9.30 -3.75 -2.69
N PHE A 84 8.07 -3.53 -2.27
CA PHE A 84 7.69 -3.35 -0.88
C PHE A 84 7.02 -4.62 -0.36
N ASP A 85 7.84 -5.49 0.24
CA ASP A 85 7.40 -6.82 0.66
C ASP A 85 6.66 -6.84 2.01
N TYR A 86 6.57 -5.72 2.73
CA TYR A 86 5.99 -5.67 4.09
C TYR A 86 4.55 -6.22 4.24
N PRO A 87 3.64 -6.10 3.25
CA PRO A 87 2.35 -6.78 3.29
C PRO A 87 2.43 -8.29 2.97
N PHE A 88 3.56 -8.79 2.48
CA PHE A 88 3.77 -10.15 1.99
C PHE A 88 4.60 -11.03 2.92
N VAL A 89 5.42 -10.41 3.78
CA VAL A 89 6.24 -11.18 4.73
C VAL A 89 5.40 -11.56 5.93
N GLN A 90 5.25 -12.87 6.15
CA GLN A 90 4.81 -13.43 7.42
C GLN A 90 5.80 -12.96 8.49
N ILE A 91 5.40 -12.05 9.38
CA ILE A 91 6.19 -11.75 10.57
C ILE A 91 6.16 -13.03 11.42
N LEU A 92 7.31 -13.71 11.50
CA LEU A 92 7.55 -14.86 12.37
C LEU A 92 7.55 -14.44 13.84
#